data_AF-A0A8S3VKM3-F1
#
_entry.id   AF-A0A8S3VKM3-F1
#
_cell.length_a   1.000
_cell.length_b   1.000
_cell.length_c   1.000
_cell.angle_alpha   90.00
_cell.angle_beta   90.00
_cell.angle_gamma   90.00
#
_symmetry.space_group_name_H-M   'P 1'
#
loop_
_entity.id
_entity.type
_entity.pdbx_description
1 polymer ?
#
loop_
_entity_poly.entity_id
_entity_poly.type
_entity_poly.pdbx_seq_one_letter_code
_entity_poly.pdbx_strand_id
1 'polypeptide(L)'
;MQIELGATSPTEGSTNKRKKLTVGDVFNQDDEDSADGAKKRKLVPLDYDDDKNDKKAAASAEEKRAKIKHLIENIPTAKEELFSYPLDWTIVDQSLMDKRIKPWVNKKIIEYIGEEEPTLTDFICQKVMARSTPQSILNDVAMVLDEEAEVFIVKMWRLLVYETEAKKLGLVK
;
A
#
# COMPACT_ATOMS: atom_id res chain seq x y z
N MET A 1 51.55 17.60 17.46
CA MET A 1 52.97 17.66 17.07
C MET A 1 53.42 16.22 16.86
N GLN A 2 53.86 15.73 15.69
CA GLN A 2 54.18 16.30 14.35
C GLN A 2 53.75 15.26 13.27
N ILE A 3 53.18 15.59 12.10
CA ILE A 3 53.80 15.70 10.74
C ILE A 3 55.05 14.82 10.47
N GLU A 4 55.28 14.16 9.31
CA GLU A 4 54.72 14.30 7.93
C GLU A 4 54.93 13.06 6.98
N LEU A 5 54.13 13.03 5.88
CA LEU A 5 54.21 12.42 4.51
C LEU A 5 55.19 11.30 4.01
N GLY A 6 54.66 10.46 3.09
CA GLY A 6 55.35 9.84 1.91
C GLY A 6 55.37 8.29 1.84
N ALA A 7 55.24 7.57 0.70
CA ALA A 7 54.87 7.93 -0.68
C ALA A 7 54.53 6.66 -1.57
N THR A 8 54.08 6.90 -2.82
CA THR A 8 53.99 6.03 -4.03
C THR A 8 52.96 4.86 -4.15
N SER A 9 52.34 4.78 -5.35
CA SER A 9 51.63 3.63 -5.96
C SER A 9 52.52 3.01 -7.08
N PRO A 10 52.12 1.95 -7.85
CA PRO A 10 51.16 2.11 -8.97
C PRO A 10 50.30 0.87 -9.41
N THR A 11 49.41 1.08 -10.41
CA THR A 11 48.79 0.11 -11.38
C THR A 11 47.94 -1.07 -10.85
N GLU A 12 46.79 -1.48 -11.42
CA GLU A 12 45.95 -1.02 -12.57
C GLU A 12 44.44 -1.37 -12.25
N GLY A 13 43.39 -1.24 -13.08
CA GLY A 13 43.26 -1.03 -14.53
C GLY A 13 41.79 -1.05 -15.03
N SER A 14 41.53 -1.65 -16.21
CA SER A 14 40.21 -2.05 -16.76
C SER A 14 39.11 -0.99 -16.95
N THR A 15 39.34 -0.14 -17.94
CA THR A 15 38.37 0.35 -18.96
C THR A 15 36.87 0.07 -18.79
N ASN A 16 36.04 1.14 -18.86
CA ASN A 16 34.82 1.06 -19.68
C ASN A 16 34.45 2.40 -20.33
N LYS A 17 34.30 2.43 -21.66
CA LYS A 17 34.13 3.66 -22.46
C LYS A 17 32.67 4.12 -22.52
N ARG A 18 32.29 5.13 -21.73
CA ARG A 18 31.02 5.86 -21.92
C ARG A 18 31.13 6.80 -23.12
N LYS A 19 30.52 6.44 -24.25
CA LYS A 19 30.34 7.37 -25.39
C LYS A 19 29.21 8.37 -25.08
N LYS A 20 29.52 9.65 -25.26
CA LYS A 20 28.58 10.77 -25.17
C LYS A 20 27.92 10.97 -26.55
N LEU A 21 26.60 10.86 -26.62
CA LEU A 21 25.84 11.26 -27.80
C LEU A 21 25.31 12.68 -27.59
N THR A 22 25.56 13.54 -28.57
CA THR A 22 25.15 14.94 -28.58
C THR A 22 23.99 15.14 -29.55
N VAL A 23 23.13 16.11 -29.26
CA VAL A 23 22.05 16.57 -30.15
C VAL A 23 22.68 17.02 -31.48
N GLY A 24 22.46 16.28 -32.56
CA GLY A 24 23.17 16.49 -33.84
C GLY A 24 22.68 15.64 -35.01
N ASP A 25 22.15 14.43 -34.78
CA ASP A 25 21.51 13.58 -35.82
C ASP A 25 20.08 14.07 -36.18
N VAL A 26 19.96 15.38 -36.47
CA VAL A 26 18.74 15.99 -36.98
C VAL A 26 19.11 16.68 -38.29
N PHE A 27 18.37 16.32 -39.36
CA PHE A 27 18.53 16.71 -40.76
C PHE A 27 19.53 15.90 -41.62
N ASN A 28 18.95 15.41 -42.74
CA ASN A 28 19.54 15.27 -44.06
C ASN A 28 20.43 14.05 -44.37
N GLN A 29 19.82 13.00 -44.93
CA GLN A 29 20.15 12.57 -46.30
C GLN A 29 18.90 11.93 -46.93
N ASP A 30 18.59 12.37 -48.15
CA ASP A 30 17.44 11.93 -48.96
C ASP A 30 17.86 10.87 -49.99
N ASP A 31 16.87 10.08 -50.42
CA ASP A 31 16.72 9.39 -51.72
C ASP A 31 17.50 8.11 -52.15
N GLU A 32 16.79 7.37 -53.00
CA GLU A 32 17.18 6.43 -54.08
C GLU A 32 17.36 4.89 -53.86
N ASP A 33 16.26 4.18 -54.15
CA ASP A 33 16.08 2.99 -55.03
C ASP A 33 16.51 1.52 -54.67
N SER A 34 15.77 0.60 -55.31
CA SER A 34 16.09 -0.79 -55.71
C SER A 34 15.72 -2.00 -54.82
N ALA A 35 14.45 -2.40 -54.97
CA ALA A 35 14.02 -3.72 -55.48
C ALA A 35 14.01 -5.02 -54.62
N ASP A 36 13.02 -5.86 -54.98
CA ASP A 36 12.76 -7.29 -54.67
C ASP A 36 12.13 -7.68 -53.30
N GLY A 37 11.43 -8.84 -53.26
CA GLY A 37 10.92 -9.44 -52.03
C GLY A 37 9.39 -9.55 -51.83
N ALA A 38 8.65 -10.11 -52.80
CA ALA A 38 7.19 -10.24 -52.73
C ALA A 38 6.62 -11.01 -51.51
N LYS A 39 5.75 -10.39 -50.69
CA LYS A 39 4.76 -11.09 -49.83
C LYS A 39 3.40 -10.38 -49.79
N LYS A 40 2.39 -11.03 -50.40
CA LYS A 40 1.00 -10.57 -50.50
C LYS A 40 0.33 -10.55 -49.11
N ARG A 41 0.17 -9.38 -48.49
CA ARG A 41 -0.67 -9.20 -47.30
C ARG A 41 -2.12 -9.00 -47.74
N LYS A 42 -2.98 -10.02 -47.54
CA LYS A 42 -4.44 -9.83 -47.64
C LYS A 42 -4.86 -8.76 -46.62
N LEU A 43 -5.76 -7.86 -46.98
CA LEU A 43 -6.45 -7.02 -46.01
C LEU A 43 -7.22 -7.94 -45.07
N VAL A 44 -6.79 -7.98 -43.81
CA VAL A 44 -7.62 -8.47 -42.71
C VAL A 44 -8.55 -7.30 -42.35
N PRO A 45 -9.89 -7.50 -42.30
CA PRO A 45 -10.76 -6.49 -41.73
C PRO A 45 -10.28 -6.13 -40.32
N LEU A 46 -10.16 -4.84 -39.99
CA LEU A 46 -9.97 -4.44 -38.59
C LEU A 46 -11.24 -4.83 -37.83
N ASP A 47 -11.13 -5.87 -37.00
CA ASP A 47 -12.14 -6.17 -36.01
C ASP A 47 -12.05 -5.11 -34.90
N TYR A 48 -12.95 -4.13 -34.97
CA TYR A 48 -13.06 -3.05 -33.99
C TYR A 48 -13.71 -3.60 -32.70
N ASP A 49 -12.94 -4.25 -31.82
CA ASP A 49 -13.38 -4.57 -30.44
C ASP A 49 -12.40 -4.13 -29.34
N ASP A 50 -11.60 -3.09 -29.58
CA ASP A 50 -10.70 -2.48 -28.59
C ASP A 50 -11.26 -1.17 -27.98
N ASP A 51 -12.57 -1.15 -27.67
CA ASP A 51 -13.24 -0.03 -26.98
C ASP A 51 -14.10 -0.49 -25.77
N LYS A 52 -14.23 -1.81 -25.55
CA LYS A 52 -14.97 -2.36 -24.40
C LYS A 52 -14.14 -2.55 -23.13
N ASN A 53 -12.80 -2.51 -23.20
CA ASN A 53 -11.94 -2.84 -22.07
C ASN A 53 -11.89 -1.70 -21.04
N ASP A 54 -11.60 -0.47 -21.49
CA ASP A 54 -11.52 0.72 -20.63
C ASP A 54 -12.86 1.09 -19.98
N LYS A 55 -13.97 0.92 -20.70
CA LYS A 55 -15.32 1.14 -20.15
C LYS A 55 -15.66 0.16 -19.02
N LYS A 56 -15.21 -1.10 -19.11
CA LYS A 56 -15.34 -2.08 -18.01
C LYS A 56 -14.41 -1.77 -16.84
N ALA A 57 -13.19 -1.31 -17.10
CA ALA A 57 -12.25 -0.89 -16.05
C ALA A 57 -12.76 0.34 -15.28
N ALA A 58 -13.27 1.35 -16.00
CA ALA A 58 -13.86 2.56 -15.42
C ALA A 58 -15.13 2.25 -14.61
N ALA A 59 -16.07 1.48 -15.16
CA ALA A 59 -17.28 1.05 -14.45
C ALA A 59 -16.94 0.23 -13.19
N SER A 60 -15.95 -0.69 -13.26
CA SER A 60 -15.48 -1.43 -12.09
C SER A 60 -14.83 -0.54 -11.03
N ALA A 61 -14.13 0.53 -11.43
CA ALA A 61 -13.54 1.49 -10.50
C ALA A 61 -14.60 2.36 -9.80
N GLU A 62 -15.64 2.79 -10.53
CA GLU A 62 -16.77 3.53 -9.97
C GLU A 62 -17.61 2.68 -9.01
N GLU A 63 -17.92 1.43 -9.38
CA GLU A 63 -18.63 0.49 -8.52
C GLU A 63 -17.84 0.18 -7.23
N LYS A 64 -16.51 0.04 -7.31
CA LYS A 64 -15.65 -0.11 -6.12
C LYS A 64 -15.67 1.14 -5.24
N ARG A 65 -15.63 2.35 -5.81
CA ARG A 65 -15.75 3.61 -5.06
C ARG A 65 -17.10 3.71 -4.36
N ALA A 66 -18.19 3.35 -5.03
CA ALA A 66 -19.53 3.31 -4.44
C ALA A 66 -19.59 2.32 -3.26
N LYS A 67 -19.05 1.10 -3.42
CA LYS A 67 -18.96 0.10 -2.33
C LYS A 67 -18.12 0.58 -1.15
N ILE A 68 -16.97 1.24 -1.39
CA ILE A 68 -16.14 1.82 -0.31
C ILE A 68 -16.89 2.94 0.42
N LYS A 69 -17.55 3.84 -0.31
CA LYS A 69 -18.34 4.93 0.28
C LYS A 69 -19.47 4.37 1.15
N HIS A 70 -20.25 3.43 0.60
CA HIS A 70 -21.33 2.78 1.33
C HIS A 70 -20.83 2.02 2.56
N LEU A 71 -19.67 1.34 2.47
CA LEU A 71 -19.04 0.71 3.62
C LEU A 71 -18.74 1.74 4.72
N ILE A 72 -18.06 2.85 4.40
CA ILE A 72 -17.74 3.90 5.38
C ILE A 72 -19.01 4.48 6.02
N GLU A 73 -20.09 4.66 5.24
CA GLU A 73 -21.38 5.15 5.72
C GLU A 73 -22.12 4.16 6.64
N ASN A 74 -21.85 2.85 6.53
CA ASN A 74 -22.42 1.82 7.41
C ASN A 74 -21.60 1.56 8.68
N ILE A 75 -20.38 2.07 8.81
CA ILE A 75 -19.58 1.89 10.03
C ILE A 75 -20.17 2.78 11.13
N PRO A 76 -20.58 2.22 12.29
CA PRO A 76 -21.21 3.02 13.33
C PRO A 76 -20.31 4.15 13.84
N THR A 77 -20.91 5.33 13.99
CA THR A 77 -20.21 6.50 14.51
C THR A 77 -20.28 6.56 16.04
N ALA A 78 -21.36 6.09 16.66
CA ALA A 78 -21.46 5.97 18.11
C ALA A 78 -20.55 4.86 18.66
N LYS A 79 -19.94 5.11 19.82
CA LYS A 79 -19.02 4.17 20.50
C LYS A 79 -19.71 2.85 20.84
N GLU A 80 -20.93 2.91 21.40
CA GLU A 80 -21.67 1.72 21.86
C GLU A 80 -22.08 0.81 20.70
N GLU A 81 -22.62 1.40 19.62
CA GLU A 81 -22.95 0.68 18.39
C GLU A 81 -21.70 0.05 17.75
N LEU A 82 -20.60 0.81 17.69
CA LEU A 82 -19.33 0.32 17.15
C LEU A 82 -18.76 -0.85 17.99
N PHE A 83 -18.83 -0.75 19.32
CA PHE A 83 -18.31 -1.78 20.23
C PHE A 83 -19.19 -3.04 20.26
N SER A 84 -20.48 -2.90 19.96
CA SER A 84 -21.42 -4.02 19.79
C SER A 84 -21.48 -4.58 18.36
N TYR A 85 -20.77 -3.98 17.40
CA TYR A 85 -20.81 -4.37 15.99
C TYR A 85 -20.34 -5.83 15.79
N PRO A 86 -21.10 -6.68 15.09
CA PRO A 86 -20.80 -8.10 14.92
C PRO A 86 -19.62 -8.30 13.95
N LEU A 87 -18.41 -8.39 14.51
CA LEU A 87 -17.18 -8.52 13.73
C LEU A 87 -16.90 -9.97 13.32
N ASP A 88 -16.55 -10.16 12.04
CA ASP A 88 -16.25 -11.49 11.50
C ASP A 88 -14.80 -11.91 11.79
N TRP A 89 -14.62 -12.60 12.92
CA TRP A 89 -13.34 -13.12 13.38
C TRP A 89 -12.75 -14.25 12.52
N THR A 90 -13.41 -14.69 11.44
CA THR A 90 -12.77 -15.57 10.44
C THR A 90 -11.87 -14.80 9.49
N ILE A 91 -12.09 -13.50 9.35
CA ILE A 91 -11.40 -12.59 8.42
C ILE A 91 -10.21 -11.90 9.09
N VAL A 92 -10.26 -11.74 10.42
CA VAL A 92 -9.16 -11.29 11.29
C VAL A 92 -8.13 -12.41 11.44
N ASP A 93 -7.29 -12.54 10.42
CA ASP A 93 -6.18 -13.48 10.36
C ASP A 93 -4.84 -12.80 10.69
N GLN A 94 -3.81 -13.62 10.92
CA GLN A 94 -2.45 -13.14 11.20
C GLN A 94 -1.92 -12.23 10.07
N SER A 95 -2.32 -12.47 8.82
CA SER A 95 -1.94 -11.62 7.67
C SER A 95 -2.54 -10.22 7.78
N LEU A 96 -3.79 -10.06 8.22
CA LEU A 96 -4.39 -8.77 8.49
C LEU A 96 -3.70 -8.08 9.67
N MET A 97 -3.41 -8.82 10.72
CA MET A 97 -2.70 -8.29 11.89
C MET A 97 -1.33 -7.73 11.49
N ASP A 98 -0.48 -8.50 10.83
CA ASP A 98 0.89 -8.08 10.50
C ASP A 98 0.96 -7.02 9.39
N LYS A 99 0.04 -7.02 8.41
CA LYS A 99 0.07 -6.08 7.28
C LYS A 99 -0.72 -4.78 7.49
N ARG A 100 -1.72 -4.79 8.38
CA ARG A 100 -2.62 -3.64 8.59
C ARG A 100 -2.64 -3.19 10.04
N ILE A 101 -3.00 -4.07 10.97
CA ILE A 101 -3.32 -3.65 12.34
C ILE A 101 -2.05 -3.29 13.10
N LYS A 102 -1.05 -4.18 13.17
CA LYS A 102 0.24 -3.95 13.85
C LYS A 102 0.98 -2.70 13.37
N PRO A 103 1.18 -2.44 12.06
CA PRO A 103 1.83 -1.20 11.61
C PRO A 103 0.98 0.06 11.86
N TRP A 104 -0.35 -0.04 11.87
CA TRP A 104 -1.22 1.08 12.24
C TRP A 104 -1.17 1.36 13.75
N VAL A 105 -1.20 0.33 14.59
CA VAL A 105 -1.07 0.42 16.05
C VAL A 105 0.28 1.03 16.40
N ASN A 106 1.39 0.51 15.89
CA ASN A 106 2.73 1.05 16.16
C ASN A 106 2.81 2.55 15.82
N LYS A 107 2.35 2.93 14.62
CA LYS A 107 2.30 4.35 14.21
C LYS A 107 1.46 5.21 15.16
N LYS A 108 0.39 4.68 15.73
CA LYS A 108 -0.44 5.40 16.71
C LYS A 108 0.19 5.46 18.09
N ILE A 109 0.86 4.41 18.55
CA ILE A 109 1.61 4.42 19.81
C ILE A 109 2.70 5.51 19.75
N ILE A 110 3.45 5.60 18.64
CA ILE A 110 4.44 6.68 18.41
C ILE A 110 3.77 8.07 18.36
N GLU A 111 2.56 8.20 17.81
CA GLU A 111 1.82 9.47 17.73
C GLU A 111 1.33 9.97 19.10
N TYR A 112 1.01 9.05 20.04
CA TYR A 112 0.52 9.38 21.37
C TYR A 112 1.64 9.51 22.42
N ILE A 113 2.62 8.60 22.43
CA ILE A 113 3.71 8.58 23.44
C ILE A 113 4.90 9.44 22.99
N GLY A 114 5.13 9.57 21.68
CA GLY A 114 6.31 10.24 21.10
C GLY A 114 7.50 9.31 20.84
N GLU A 115 7.44 8.05 21.29
CA GLU A 115 8.46 7.02 21.05
C GLU A 115 7.85 5.67 20.64
N GLU A 116 8.68 4.75 20.12
CA GLU A 116 8.24 3.43 19.69
C GLU A 116 8.21 2.44 20.87
N GLU A 117 7.01 2.10 21.32
CA GLU A 117 6.76 1.07 22.33
C GLU A 117 6.26 -0.23 21.67
N PRO A 118 7.16 -1.15 21.28
CA PRO A 118 6.79 -2.39 20.59
C PRO A 118 6.08 -3.39 21.51
N THR A 119 6.37 -3.35 22.81
CA THR A 119 5.74 -4.15 23.87
C THR A 119 4.24 -3.89 23.97
N LEU A 120 3.85 -2.61 24.03
CA LEU A 120 2.45 -2.18 24.04
C LEU A 120 1.76 -2.51 22.71
N THR A 121 2.45 -2.29 21.59
CA THR A 121 1.97 -2.66 20.24
C THR A 121 1.65 -4.15 20.15
N ASP A 122 2.55 -5.03 20.60
CA ASP A 122 2.33 -6.48 20.60
C ASP A 122 1.24 -6.92 21.59
N PHE A 123 1.17 -6.30 22.78
CA PHE A 123 0.08 -6.55 23.74
C PHE A 123 -1.31 -6.24 23.17
N ILE A 124 -1.46 -5.09 22.49
CA ILE A 124 -2.71 -4.72 21.80
C ILE A 124 -3.05 -5.74 20.70
N CYS A 125 -2.05 -6.13 19.89
CA CYS A 125 -2.25 -7.13 18.84
C CYS A 125 -2.67 -8.51 19.41
N GLN A 126 -2.06 -8.93 20.51
CA GLN A 126 -2.44 -10.16 21.24
C GLN A 126 -3.87 -10.09 21.78
N LYS A 127 -4.29 -8.96 22.35
CA LYS A 127 -5.67 -8.75 22.85
C LYS A 127 -6.71 -8.85 21.74
N VAL A 128 -6.43 -8.28 20.56
CA VAL A 128 -7.27 -8.41 19.36
C VAL A 128 -7.32 -9.86 18.87
N MET A 129 -6.17 -10.54 18.78
CA MET A 129 -6.11 -11.97 18.39
C MET A 129 -6.84 -12.90 19.38
N ALA A 130 -6.83 -12.56 20.67
CA ALA A 130 -7.60 -13.25 21.72
C ALA A 130 -9.12 -12.95 21.66
N ARG A 131 -9.58 -12.13 20.70
CA ARG A 131 -10.98 -11.70 20.53
C ARG A 131 -11.54 -11.00 21.78
N SER A 132 -10.68 -10.25 22.46
CA SER A 132 -11.06 -9.46 23.64
C SER A 132 -12.10 -8.40 23.25
N THR A 133 -13.04 -8.09 24.15
CA THR A 133 -14.01 -7.02 23.91
C THR A 133 -13.30 -5.66 23.81
N PRO A 134 -13.76 -4.73 22.96
CA PRO A 134 -13.11 -3.43 22.79
C PRO A 134 -13.02 -2.64 24.10
N GLN A 135 -14.03 -2.78 24.98
CA GLN A 135 -14.01 -2.18 26.31
C GLN A 135 -12.92 -2.77 27.21
N SER A 136 -12.62 -4.07 27.12
CA SER A 136 -11.49 -4.66 27.87
C SER A 136 -10.16 -4.10 27.38
N ILE A 137 -9.96 -3.99 26.06
CA ILE A 137 -8.72 -3.44 25.49
C ILE A 137 -8.57 -1.96 25.87
N LEU A 138 -9.66 -1.19 25.84
CA LEU A 138 -9.69 0.20 26.28
C LEU A 138 -9.28 0.33 27.74
N ASN A 139 -9.85 -0.47 28.65
CA ASN A 139 -9.50 -0.42 30.07
C ASN A 139 -8.02 -0.73 30.32
N ASP A 140 -7.44 -1.71 29.61
CA ASP A 140 -6.03 -2.06 29.75
C ASP A 140 -5.09 -0.96 29.20
N VAL A 141 -5.44 -0.36 28.05
CA VAL A 141 -4.64 0.70 27.40
C VAL A 141 -4.79 2.06 28.08
N ALA A 142 -5.94 2.33 28.71
CA ALA A 142 -6.18 3.55 29.50
C ALA A 142 -5.25 3.67 30.72
N MET A 143 -4.68 2.57 31.20
CA MET A 143 -3.64 2.61 32.25
C MET A 143 -2.31 3.23 31.79
N VAL A 144 -2.15 3.50 30.49
CA VAL A 144 -0.92 4.03 29.87
C VAL A 144 -1.20 5.30 29.04
N LEU A 145 -2.36 5.37 28.37
CA LEU A 145 -2.76 6.49 27.49
C LEU A 145 -3.90 7.35 28.07
N ASP A 146 -4.30 7.13 29.33
CA ASP A 146 -5.37 7.84 30.04
C ASP A 146 -6.62 8.12 29.15
N GLU A 147 -6.99 9.38 28.96
CA GLU A 147 -8.17 9.81 28.18
C GLU A 147 -8.02 9.59 26.66
N GLU A 148 -6.80 9.52 26.13
CA GLU A 148 -6.54 9.32 24.70
C GLU A 148 -6.80 7.87 24.25
N ALA A 149 -6.74 6.92 25.18
CA ALA A 149 -6.99 5.50 24.92
C ALA A 149 -8.36 5.24 24.29
N GLU A 150 -9.40 5.99 24.68
CA GLU A 150 -10.74 5.84 24.10
C GLU A 150 -10.75 6.20 22.61
N VAL A 151 -10.16 7.34 22.25
CA VAL A 151 -10.08 7.81 20.87
C VAL A 151 -9.24 6.85 20.02
N PHE A 152 -8.16 6.30 20.59
CA PHE A 152 -7.33 5.30 19.95
C PHE A 152 -8.11 4.00 19.67
N ILE A 153 -8.77 3.41 20.66
CA ILE A 153 -9.50 2.14 20.50
C ILE A 153 -10.73 2.29 19.59
N VAL A 154 -11.45 3.41 19.65
CA VAL A 154 -12.55 3.70 18.70
C VAL A 154 -12.02 3.74 17.26
N LYS A 155 -10.89 4.42 17.00
CA LYS A 155 -10.27 4.42 15.66
C LYS A 155 -9.79 3.02 15.25
N MET A 156 -9.21 2.25 16.16
CA MET A 156 -8.75 0.88 15.91
C MET A 156 -9.90 -0.06 15.55
N TRP A 157 -11.03 0.03 16.27
CA TRP A 157 -12.19 -0.81 16.03
C TRP A 157 -12.88 -0.46 14.71
N ARG A 158 -12.97 0.83 14.35
CA ARG A 158 -13.42 1.24 13.01
C ARG A 158 -12.53 0.70 11.90
N LEU A 159 -11.20 0.65 12.11
CA LEU A 159 -10.28 0.04 11.15
C LEU A 159 -10.53 -1.48 11.00
N LEU A 160 -10.74 -2.21 12.10
CA LEU A 160 -11.06 -3.63 12.08
C LEU A 160 -12.38 -3.92 11.36
N VAL A 161 -13.44 -3.14 11.62
CA VAL A 161 -14.72 -3.24 10.88
C VAL A 161 -14.51 -2.93 9.40
N TYR A 162 -13.80 -1.86 9.06
CA TYR A 162 -13.50 -1.51 7.67
C TYR A 162 -12.75 -2.62 6.94
N GLU A 163 -11.65 -3.14 7.49
CA GLU A 163 -10.84 -4.17 6.83
C GLU A 163 -11.60 -5.50 6.70
N THR A 164 -12.39 -5.90 7.70
CA THR A 164 -13.18 -7.13 7.62
C THR A 164 -14.27 -7.05 6.54
N GLU A 165 -15.07 -5.99 6.53
CA GLU A 165 -16.10 -5.78 5.51
C GLU A 165 -15.53 -5.52 4.11
N ALA A 166 -14.42 -4.76 4.00
CA ALA A 166 -13.74 -4.55 2.73
C ALA A 166 -13.20 -5.87 2.14
N LYS A 167 -12.75 -6.80 2.99
CA LYS A 167 -12.29 -8.13 2.58
C LYS A 167 -13.47 -9.04 2.18
N LYS A 168 -14.63 -8.95 2.85
CA LYS A 168 -15.90 -9.58 2.38
C LYS A 168 -16.31 -9.09 0.99
N LEU A 169 -16.20 -7.79 0.75
CA LEU A 169 -16.59 -7.15 -0.52
C LEU A 169 -15.54 -7.30 -1.64
N GLY A 170 -14.40 -7.95 -1.38
CA GLY A 170 -13.30 -8.09 -2.35
C GLY A 170 -12.63 -6.76 -2.73
N LEU A 171 -12.73 -5.74 -1.87
CA LEU A 171 -12.14 -4.41 -2.06
C LEU A 171 -10.66 -4.35 -1.66
N VAL A 172 -10.25 -5.20 -0.71
CA VAL A 172 -8.86 -5.43 -0.31
C VAL A 172 -8.42 -6.86 -0.63
N LYS A 173 -7.12 -7.06 -0.83
CA LYS A 173 -6.47 -8.35 -1.12
C LYS A 173 -5.58 -8.76 0.05
#